data_AF-A0A6B3EHJ3-F1
#
_entry.id   AF-A0A6B3EHJ3-F1
#
_cell.length_a   1.000
_cell.length_b   1.000
_cell.length_c   1.000
_cell.angle_alpha   90.00
_cell.angle_beta   90.00
_cell.angle_gamma   90.00
#
_symmetry.space_group_name_H-M   'P 1'
#
loop_
_entity.id
_entity.type
_entity.pdbx_description
1 polymer ?
#
loop_
_entity_poly.entity_id
_entity_poly.type
_entity_poly.pdbx_seq_one_letter_code
_entity_poly.pdbx_strand_id
1 'polypeptide(L)' 'MDQLQAVTLDPVGADIPAEAARLRARGPVVEITLPGGIPAFAVTRYENLRTLILDPRVSKDPRKH' A
#
# COMPACT_ATOMS: atom_id res chain seq x y z
N MET A 1 5.70 9.15 19.01
CA MET A 1 5.99 8.88 17.60
C MET A 1 6.12 7.38 17.48
N ASP A 2 4.99 6.70 17.29
CA ASP A 2 4.97 5.23 17.19
C ASP A 2 5.50 4.89 15.79
N GLN A 3 6.65 4.23 15.71
CA GLN A 3 7.20 3.79 14.44
C GLN A 3 6.27 2.70 13.88
N LEU A 4 5.41 3.09 12.95
CA LEU A 4 4.58 2.16 12.17
C LEU A 4 5.52 1.28 11.34
N GLN A 5 5.91 0.14 11.90
CA GLN A 5 6.74 -0.83 11.20
C GLN A 5 6.05 -1.29 9.92
N ALA A 6 6.71 -1.14 8.77
CA ALA A 6 6.17 -1.47 7.46
C ALA A 6 5.71 -2.94 7.40
N VAL A 7 4.55 -3.19 6.79
CA VAL A 7 4.04 -4.56 6.59
C VAL A 7 4.72 -5.19 5.39
N THR A 8 5.41 -6.32 5.57
CA THR A 8 5.86 -7.14 4.44
C THR A 8 4.66 -7.79 3.78
N LEU A 9 4.46 -7.54 2.49
CA LEU A 9 3.39 -8.16 1.70
C LEU A 9 3.75 -9.62 1.39
N ASP A 10 2.82 -10.55 1.56
CA ASP A 10 3.02 -11.95 1.21
C ASP A 10 3.19 -12.11 -0.32
N PRO A 11 4.38 -12.49 -0.81
CA PRO A 11 4.62 -12.65 -2.25
C PRO A 11 3.84 -13.81 -2.87
N VAL A 12 3.42 -14.81 -2.08
CA VAL A 12 2.73 -16.01 -2.57
C VAL A 12 1.23 -15.79 -2.62
N GLY A 13 0.72 -14.81 -1.88
CA GLY A 13 -0.72 -14.50 -1.80
C GLY A 13 -1.52 -15.64 -1.16
N ALA A 14 -0.98 -16.27 -0.11
CA ALA A 14 -1.56 -17.45 0.51
C ALA A 14 -2.96 -17.18 1.10
N ASP A 15 -3.21 -15.96 1.60
CA ASP A 15 -4.51 -15.51 2.08
C ASP A 15 -4.71 -14.00 1.85
N ILE A 16 -5.05 -13.66 0.61
CA ILE A 16 -5.28 -12.27 0.18
C ILE A 16 -6.41 -11.59 0.98
N PRO A 17 -7.58 -12.23 1.25
CA PRO A 17 -8.64 -11.59 2.03
C PRO A 17 -8.21 -11.23 3.46
N ALA A 18 -7.52 -12.13 4.16
CA ALA A 18 -7.05 -11.86 5.52
C ALA A 18 -5.95 -10.79 5.52
N GLU A 19 -5.02 -10.83 4.58
CA GLU A 19 -4.00 -9.78 4.44
C GLU A 19 -4.62 -8.41 4.16
N ALA A 20 -5.59 -8.34 3.25
CA ALA A 20 -6.33 -7.12 2.97
C ALA A 20 -7.10 -6.62 4.20
N ALA A 21 -7.69 -7.50 5.01
CA ALA A 21 -8.35 -7.12 6.26
C ALA A 21 -7.35 -6.54 7.28
N ARG A 22 -6.17 -7.15 7.44
CA ARG A 22 -5.10 -6.65 8.30
C ARG A 22 -4.62 -5.26 7.88
N LEU A 23 -4.38 -5.05 6.59
CA LEU A 23 -3.99 -3.74 6.06
C LEU A 23 -5.10 -2.71 6.29
N ARG A 24 -6.36 -3.07 6.04
CA ARG A 24 -7.50 -2.16 6.28
C ARG A 24 -7.64 -1.76 7.75
N ALA A 25 -7.31 -2.64 8.70
CA ALA A 25 -7.35 -2.34 10.13
C ALA A 25 -6.28 -1.33 10.57
N ARG A 26 -5.15 -1.24 9.84
CA ARG A 26 -4.04 -0.32 10.14
C ARG A 26 -4.27 1.11 9.66
N GLY A 27 -5.15 1.31 8.68
CA GLY A 27 -5.51 2.65 8.21
C GLY A 27 -5.76 2.73 6.70
N PRO A 28 -6.15 3.91 6.20
CA PRO A 28 -6.48 4.10 4.79
C PRO A 28 -5.25 4.10 3.86
N VAL A 29 -4.07 4.42 4.41
CA VAL A 29 -2.77 4.37 3.73
C VAL A 29 -1.78 3.72 4.70
N VAL A 30 -1.11 2.66 4.26
CA VAL A 30 -0.24 1.83 5.10
C VAL A 30 1.12 1.70 4.45
N GLU A 31 2.19 1.94 5.19
CA GLU A 31 3.55 1.62 4.76
C GLU A 31 3.73 0.11 4.66
N ILE A 32 4.22 -0.35 3.51
CA ILE A 32 4.46 -1.75 3.21
C ILE A 32 5.86 -1.95 2.61
N THR A 33 6.32 -3.18 2.64
CA THR A 33 7.50 -3.64 1.93
C THR A 33 7.07 -4.68 0.90
N LEU A 34 7.36 -4.40 -0.37
CA LEU A 34 7.15 -5.34 -1.46
C LEU A 34 8.30 -6.38 -1.51
N PRO A 35 8.11 -7.51 -2.21
CA PRO A 35 9.18 -8.48 -2.43
C PRO A 35 10.44 -7.81 -3.00
N GLY A 36 11.61 -8.22 -2.51
CA GLY A 36 12.88 -7.56 -2.82
C GLY A 36 13.20 -6.35 -1.94
N GLY A 37 12.42 -6.10 -0.87
CA GLY A 37 12.73 -5.06 0.12
C GLY A 37 12.35 -3.64 -0.32
N ILE A 38 11.48 -3.51 -1.32
CA ILE A 38 11.12 -2.23 -1.92
C ILE A 38 10.05 -1.55 -1.03
N PRO A 39 10.31 -0.37 -0.45
CA PRO A 39 9.32 0.34 0.34
C PRO A 39 8.21 0.89 -0.57
N ALA A 40 6.97 0.78 -0.12
CA ALA A 40 5.80 1.29 -0.83
C ALA A 40 4.66 1.64 0.14
N PHE A 41 3.54 2.12 -0.42
CA PHE A 41 2.31 2.37 0.31
C PHE A 41 1.16 1.53 -0.26
N ALA A 42 0.39 0.90 0.63
CA ALA A 42 -0.88 0.29 0.30
C ALA A 42 -2.03 1.26 0.62
N VAL A 43 -2.83 1.61 -0.39
CA VAL A 43 -4.07 2.36 -0.20
C VAL A 43 -5.23 1.39 -0.05
N THR A 44 -5.89 1.40 1.10
CA THR A 44 -6.80 0.31 1.51
C THR A 44 -8.28 0.73 1.52
N ARG A 45 -8.58 1.95 1.06
CA ARG A 45 -9.93 2.51 0.97
C ARG A 45 -10.20 3.03 -0.43
N TYR A 46 -11.42 2.81 -0.90
CA TYR A 46 -11.85 3.18 -2.25
C TYR A 46 -11.70 4.68 -2.51
N GLU A 47 -12.23 5.53 -1.62
CA GLU A 47 -12.18 6.99 -1.80
C GLU A 47 -10.75 7.52 -1.92
N ASN A 48 -9.85 7.04 -1.05
CA ASN A 48 -8.43 7.41 -1.09
C ASN A 48 -7.77 6.99 -2.41
N LEU A 49 -8.02 5.76 -2.86
CA LEU A 49 -7.45 5.26 -4.12
C LEU A 49 -8.01 6.03 -5.33
N ARG A 50 -9.30 6.34 -5.31
CA ARG A 50 -9.97 7.13 -6.35
C ARG A 50 -9.36 8.53 -6.46
N THR A 51 -9.12 9.21 -5.33
CA THR A 51 -8.42 10.50 -5.32
C THR A 51 -7.01 10.34 -5.87
N LEU A 52 -6.26 9.35 -5.40
CA LEU A 52 -4.85 9.18 -5.76
C LEU A 52 -4.65 8.86 -7.26
N ILE A 53 -5.47 7.98 -7.84
CA ILE A 53 -5.31 7.56 -9.23
C ILE A 53 -5.67 8.68 -10.23
N LEU A 54 -6.43 9.68 -9.79
CA LEU A 54 -6.83 10.83 -10.59
C LEU A 54 -5.95 12.07 -10.33
N ASP A 55 -5.09 12.04 -9.32
CA ASP A 55 -4.22 13.16 -8.97
C ASP A 55 -3.08 13.27 -10.01
N PRO A 56 -2.93 14.41 -10.71
CA PRO A 56 -1.90 14.57 -11.75
C PRO A 56 -0.48 14.54 -11.20
N ARG A 57 -0.30 14.66 -9.88
CA ARG A 57 1.01 14.51 -9.21
C ARG A 57 1.41 13.04 -9.07
N VAL A 58 0.50 12.10 -9.30
CA VAL A 58 0.77 10.66 -9.18
C VAL A 58 0.94 10.07 -10.57
N SER A 59 2.20 9.89 -10.95
CA SER A 59 2.57 9.28 -12.22
C SER A 59 2.36 7.77 -12.22
N LYS A 60 1.96 7.22 -13.39
CA LYS A 60 2.01 5.79 -13.70
C LYS A 60 3.28 5.40 -14.47
N ASP A 61 4.05 6.39 -14.92
CA ASP A 61 5.37 6.18 -15.50
C ASP A 61 6.39 6.09 -14.37
N PRO A 62 7.01 4.92 -14.12
CA PRO A 62 7.98 4.73 -13.04
C PRO A 62 9.27 5.54 -13.24
N ARG A 63 9.44 6.26 -14.37
CA ARG A 63 10.57 7.18 -14.59
C ARG A 63 10.26 8.62 -14.23
N LYS A 64 9.00 8.92 -13.87
CA LYS A 64 8.54 10.26 -13.50
C LYS A 64 8.00 10.18 -12.07
N HIS A 65 8.74 10.74 -11.11
CA HIS A 65 8.40 10.79 -9.69
C HIS A 65 8.22 12.24 -9.24
#